data_AF-A0A511R0E2-F1
#
_entry.id   AF-A0A511R0E2-F1
#
_cell.length_a   1.000
_cell.length_b   1.000
_cell.length_c   1.000
_cell.angle_alpha   90.00
_cell.angle_beta   90.00
_cell.angle_gamma   90.00
#
_symmetry.space_group_name_H-M   'P 1'
#
loop_
_entity.id
_entity.type
_entity.pdbx_description
1 polymer ?
#
loop_
_entity_poly.entity_id
_entity_poly.type
_entity_poly.pdbx_seq_one_letter_code
_entity_poly.pdbx_strand_id
1 'polypeptide(L)'
;MQELFSNAPAHWPKVHIEGLIKSSAPEVKAANRLLFATTVETVFRKSGIQVLEADVLRLTREGVLEIPLRVRAEDGEYDLFFYPIADEKAAAHYVAVHELAQKWGRIRPVFYSTDDLLAIYPETLEPVTRRDRLYIQAALSAPKGQYAMWWAQAPGELFHYSSTYDLFDRIYREINGFEMRAFALILLELGMIQEEYEFTSSTFPDSTVEIPVEGPEGVPILISFSQQRGLRFHFHMDRASAEYRDLFLNLFLLRLKSWRKETDLEHIKRLDSPAYIWWRELGRRLRLSTSSGEHAISAVGSVKR
;
A
#
# COMPACT_ATOMS: atom_id res chain seq x y z
N MET A 1 -11.36 35.00 10.66
CA MET A 1 -11.88 34.00 9.71
C MET A 1 -11.32 34.23 8.31
N GLN A 2 -10.61 33.26 7.74
CA GLN A 2 -10.06 33.29 6.37
C GLN A 2 -10.79 32.24 5.52
N GLU A 3 -11.33 32.60 4.36
CA GLU A 3 -11.85 31.63 3.38
C GLU A 3 -10.68 30.86 2.74
N LEU A 4 -10.83 29.54 2.61
CA LEU A 4 -9.82 28.68 1.96
C LEU A 4 -10.03 28.65 0.45
N PHE A 5 -8.92 28.69 -0.29
CA PHE A 5 -8.88 28.41 -1.72
C PHE A 5 -9.01 26.91 -1.97
N SER A 6 -9.70 26.53 -3.03
CA SER A 6 -9.97 25.13 -3.36
C SER A 6 -10.36 24.96 -4.84
N ASN A 7 -10.05 23.78 -5.39
CA ASN A 7 -10.60 23.29 -6.67
C ASN A 7 -11.87 22.44 -6.50
N ALA A 8 -12.47 22.42 -5.31
CA ALA A 8 -13.73 21.71 -5.07
C ALA A 8 -14.84 22.16 -6.04
N PRO A 9 -15.82 21.27 -6.35
CA PRO A 9 -16.99 21.65 -7.15
C PRO A 9 -17.67 22.92 -6.61
N ALA A 10 -18.12 23.80 -7.50
CA ALA A 10 -18.64 25.12 -7.12
C ALA A 10 -19.86 25.08 -6.17
N HIS A 11 -20.59 23.96 -6.14
CA HIS A 11 -21.73 23.75 -5.26
C HIS A 11 -21.34 23.30 -3.83
N TRP A 12 -20.07 22.95 -3.60
CA TRP A 12 -19.59 22.59 -2.27
C TRP A 12 -19.55 23.81 -1.35
N PRO A 13 -19.79 23.63 -0.04
CA PRO A 13 -19.77 24.73 0.91
C PRO A 13 -18.37 25.34 1.01
N LYS A 14 -18.32 26.67 1.12
CA LYS A 14 -17.08 27.41 1.37
C LYS A 14 -16.56 27.11 2.78
N VAL A 15 -15.29 26.76 2.88
CA VAL A 15 -14.64 26.43 4.15
C VAL A 15 -13.85 27.65 4.61
N HIS A 16 -14.05 28.02 5.88
CA HIS A 16 -13.33 29.11 6.50
C HIS A 16 -12.59 28.62 7.73
N ILE A 17 -11.35 29.09 7.92
CA ILE A 17 -10.48 28.65 9.01
C ILE A 17 -10.05 29.83 9.90
N GLU A 18 -9.77 29.54 11.16
CA GLU A 18 -9.24 30.49 12.14
C GLU A 18 -8.08 29.87 12.91
N GLY A 19 -7.12 30.69 13.33
CA GLY A 19 -6.07 30.24 14.26
C GLY A 19 -4.96 29.40 13.63
N LEU A 20 -4.71 29.51 12.32
CA LEU A 20 -3.57 28.86 11.69
C LEU A 20 -2.25 29.40 12.25
N ILE A 21 -1.38 28.47 12.64
CA ILE A 21 -0.06 28.80 13.16
C ILE A 21 0.92 28.83 11.98
N LYS A 22 1.52 30.00 11.73
CA LYS A 22 2.51 30.20 10.66
C LYS A 22 3.88 29.67 11.07
N SER A 23 4.01 28.34 11.12
CA SER A 23 5.28 27.66 11.38
C SER A 23 5.38 26.39 10.54
N SER A 24 6.61 26.07 10.12
CA SER A 24 6.94 24.86 9.39
C SER A 24 7.32 23.68 10.30
N ALA A 25 7.31 23.89 11.63
CA ALA A 25 7.62 22.86 12.60
C ALA A 25 6.66 21.64 12.49
N PRO A 26 7.14 20.39 12.63
CA PRO A 26 6.33 19.19 12.43
C PRO A 26 5.05 19.14 13.27
N GLU A 27 5.14 19.49 14.55
CA GLU A 27 4.01 19.54 15.49
C GLU A 27 2.97 20.58 15.08
N VAL A 28 3.42 21.72 14.53
CA VAL A 28 2.52 22.76 14.01
C VAL A 28 1.86 22.30 12.72
N LYS A 29 2.59 21.60 11.83
CA LYS A 29 2.01 21.02 10.62
C LYS A 29 0.92 20.00 10.97
N ALA A 30 1.16 19.14 11.95
CA ALA A 30 0.16 18.19 12.43
C ALA A 30 -1.07 18.89 13.04
N ALA A 31 -0.86 19.89 13.89
CA ALA A 31 -1.93 20.69 14.47
C ALA A 31 -2.77 21.41 13.40
N ASN A 32 -2.12 22.05 12.43
CA ASN A 32 -2.80 22.72 11.33
C ASN A 32 -3.57 21.69 10.45
N ARG A 33 -3.01 20.51 10.16
CA ARG A 33 -3.72 19.45 9.42
C ARG A 33 -4.99 19.01 10.15
N LEU A 34 -4.92 18.79 11.46
CA LEU A 34 -6.07 18.44 12.28
C LEU A 34 -7.13 19.57 12.29
N LEU A 35 -6.68 20.83 12.36
CA LEU A 35 -7.57 21.98 12.28
C LEU A 35 -8.30 22.04 10.93
N PHE A 36 -7.61 21.78 9.81
CA PHE A 36 -8.24 21.67 8.50
C PHE A 36 -9.28 20.54 8.48
N ALA A 37 -8.89 19.32 8.89
CA ALA A 37 -9.78 18.16 8.87
C ALA A 37 -11.06 18.39 9.68
N THR A 38 -10.93 18.91 10.91
CA THR A 38 -12.07 19.17 11.81
C THR A 38 -12.95 20.31 11.30
N THR A 39 -12.36 21.36 10.71
CA THR A 39 -13.10 22.48 10.12
C THR A 39 -13.90 22.00 8.90
N VAL A 40 -13.26 21.26 7.99
CA VAL A 40 -13.92 20.69 6.80
C VAL A 40 -15.04 19.75 7.20
N GLU A 41 -14.79 18.82 8.14
CA GLU A 41 -15.82 17.89 8.64
C GLU A 41 -17.04 18.65 9.20
N THR A 42 -16.81 19.69 10.00
CA THR A 42 -17.87 20.50 10.63
C THR A 42 -18.75 21.19 9.58
N VAL A 43 -18.11 21.75 8.54
CA VAL A 43 -18.83 22.38 7.42
C VAL A 43 -19.60 21.34 6.62
N PHE A 44 -18.97 20.19 6.33
CA PHE A 44 -19.52 19.16 5.46
C PHE A 44 -20.73 18.45 6.08
N ARG A 45 -20.74 18.27 7.40
CA ARG A 45 -21.88 17.71 8.16
C ARG A 45 -23.21 18.42 7.90
N LYS A 46 -23.17 19.72 7.53
CA LYS A 46 -24.35 20.53 7.22
C LYS A 46 -24.73 20.56 5.73
N SER A 47 -23.92 19.95 4.87
CA SER A 47 -23.98 20.09 3.40
C SER A 47 -24.33 18.80 2.64
N GLY A 48 -24.52 17.68 3.34
CA GLY A 48 -24.77 16.38 2.71
C GLY A 48 -23.52 15.64 2.24
N ILE A 49 -22.33 16.26 2.32
CA ILE A 49 -21.05 15.59 2.07
C ILE A 49 -20.66 14.78 3.31
N GLN A 50 -20.46 13.47 3.12
CA GLN A 50 -20.11 12.54 4.19
C GLN A 50 -18.59 12.40 4.29
N VAL A 51 -18.02 12.59 5.48
CA VAL A 51 -16.64 12.17 5.77
C VAL A 51 -16.60 10.65 5.93
N LEU A 52 -15.71 10.01 5.18
CA LEU A 52 -15.55 8.55 5.18
C LEU A 52 -14.45 8.13 6.16
N GLU A 53 -13.23 8.59 5.91
CA GLU A 53 -12.01 8.11 6.56
C GLU A 53 -10.98 9.24 6.63
N ALA A 54 -10.12 9.23 7.64
CA ALA A 54 -9.00 10.15 7.80
C ALA A 54 -7.67 9.39 7.74
N ASP A 55 -6.60 10.08 7.35
CA ASP A 55 -5.22 9.55 7.26
C ASP A 55 -5.12 8.22 6.48
N VAL A 56 -5.80 8.18 5.33
CA VAL A 56 -5.91 6.97 4.52
C VAL A 56 -4.64 6.74 3.73
N LEU A 57 -4.14 5.50 3.79
CA LEU A 57 -2.99 5.07 3.00
C LEU A 57 -3.48 4.37 1.74
N ARG A 58 -3.34 5.02 0.58
CA ARG A 58 -3.75 4.50 -0.71
C ARG A 58 -2.60 3.84 -1.44
N LEU A 59 -2.80 2.60 -1.90
CA LEU A 59 -1.83 1.94 -2.77
C LEU A 59 -1.90 2.47 -4.20
N THR A 60 -0.72 2.66 -4.78
CA THR A 60 -0.51 3.04 -6.17
C THR A 60 0.64 2.21 -6.75
N ARG A 61 0.81 2.20 -8.08
CA ARG A 61 1.94 1.47 -8.71
C ARG A 61 3.30 2.07 -8.32
N GLU A 62 3.29 3.30 -7.83
CA GLU A 62 4.48 4.04 -7.45
C GLU A 62 4.73 4.02 -5.94
N GLY A 63 3.89 3.35 -5.13
CA GLY A 63 4.03 3.28 -3.68
C GLY A 63 2.74 3.66 -2.97
N VAL A 64 2.86 4.21 -1.77
CA VAL A 64 1.72 4.58 -0.92
C VAL A 64 1.54 6.09 -0.92
N LEU A 65 0.33 6.55 -1.21
CA LEU A 65 -0.07 7.95 -1.05
C LEU A 65 -0.84 8.11 0.26
N GLU A 66 -0.43 9.09 1.07
CA GLU A 66 -1.13 9.49 2.29
C GLU A 66 -2.23 10.50 1.93
N ILE A 67 -3.46 10.20 2.29
CA ILE A 67 -4.65 11.01 2.00
C ILE A 67 -5.22 11.49 3.33
N PRO A 68 -5.08 12.78 3.68
CA PRO A 68 -5.53 13.32 4.95
C PRO A 68 -7.00 13.06 5.27
N LEU A 69 -7.89 13.21 4.26
CA LEU A 69 -9.31 13.01 4.46
C LEU A 69 -9.98 12.50 3.19
N ARG A 70 -10.86 11.52 3.31
CA ARG A 70 -11.71 11.03 2.23
C ARG A 70 -13.15 11.38 2.51
N VAL A 71 -13.86 11.82 1.47
CA VAL A 71 -15.27 12.19 1.58
C VAL A 71 -16.09 11.59 0.45
N ARG A 72 -17.40 11.52 0.64
CA ARG A 72 -18.39 11.15 -0.37
C ARG A 72 -19.40 12.29 -0.55
N ALA A 73 -19.50 12.76 -1.78
CA ALA A 73 -20.56 13.65 -2.24
C ALA A 73 -21.53 12.87 -3.16
N GLU A 74 -22.55 13.55 -3.69
CA GLU A 74 -23.56 12.91 -4.56
C GLU A 74 -22.98 12.31 -5.84
N ASP A 75 -21.92 12.92 -6.39
CA ASP A 75 -21.27 12.54 -7.64
C ASP A 75 -20.03 11.63 -7.46
N GLY A 76 -19.70 11.28 -6.21
CA GLY A 76 -18.72 10.24 -5.91
C GLY A 76 -17.83 10.52 -4.70
N GLU A 77 -16.73 9.79 -4.63
CA GLU A 77 -15.74 9.90 -3.56
C GLU A 77 -14.57 10.80 -3.97
N TYR A 78 -14.05 11.57 -3.02
CA TYR A 78 -12.96 12.51 -3.23
C TYR A 78 -11.89 12.38 -2.15
N ASP A 79 -10.66 12.69 -2.53
CA ASP A 79 -9.47 12.61 -1.69
C ASP A 79 -8.97 14.04 -1.42
N LEU A 80 -9.06 14.49 -0.17
CA LEU A 80 -8.78 15.87 0.21
C LEU A 80 -7.33 16.02 0.69
N PHE A 81 -6.71 17.09 0.25
CA PHE A 81 -5.35 17.50 0.61
C PHE A 81 -5.37 18.90 1.23
N PHE A 82 -4.64 19.06 2.32
CA PHE A 82 -4.63 20.29 3.11
C PHE A 82 -3.27 20.98 3.05
N TYR A 83 -3.28 22.26 2.71
CA TYR A 83 -2.08 23.08 2.53
C TYR A 83 -2.17 24.35 3.40
N PRO A 84 -1.75 24.28 4.68
CA PRO A 84 -1.77 25.42 5.59
C PRO A 84 -0.89 26.60 5.13
N ILE A 85 0.16 26.28 4.38
CA ILE A 85 1.08 27.25 3.77
C ILE A 85 1.04 26.97 2.26
N ALA A 86 0.56 27.93 1.48
CA ALA A 86 0.54 27.87 0.02
C ALA A 86 1.87 28.38 -0.54
N ASP A 87 2.89 27.53 -0.52
CA ASP A 87 4.21 27.80 -1.08
C ASP A 87 4.49 26.92 -2.32
N GLU A 88 5.67 27.09 -2.92
CA GLU A 88 6.10 26.30 -4.08
C GLU A 88 6.10 24.79 -3.79
N LYS A 89 6.44 24.39 -2.55
CA LYS A 89 6.43 22.97 -2.16
C LYS A 89 5.01 22.41 -2.10
N ALA A 90 4.06 23.16 -1.58
CA ALA A 90 2.65 22.79 -1.56
C ALA A 90 2.09 22.67 -2.99
N ALA A 91 2.43 23.60 -3.88
CA ALA A 91 2.05 23.55 -5.28
C ALA A 91 2.67 22.34 -6.00
N ALA A 92 3.97 22.11 -5.83
CA ALA A 92 4.68 20.93 -6.34
C ALA A 92 4.02 19.61 -5.91
N HIS A 93 3.71 19.50 -4.62
CA HIS A 93 3.02 18.32 -4.07
C HIS A 93 1.65 18.13 -4.72
N TYR A 94 0.82 19.18 -4.81
CA TYR A 94 -0.51 19.04 -5.40
C TYR A 94 -0.46 18.68 -6.89
N VAL A 95 0.44 19.30 -7.66
CA VAL A 95 0.64 18.97 -9.08
C VAL A 95 1.03 17.50 -9.23
N ALA A 96 1.98 17.00 -8.44
CA ALA A 96 2.39 15.60 -8.48
C ALA A 96 1.24 14.64 -8.10
N VAL A 97 0.39 15.00 -7.13
CA VAL A 97 -0.83 14.24 -6.81
C VAL A 97 -1.81 14.24 -7.99
N HIS A 98 -1.98 15.38 -8.67
CA HIS A 98 -2.87 15.49 -9.82
C HIS A 98 -2.37 14.66 -11.01
N GLU A 99 -1.06 14.68 -11.30
CA GLU A 99 -0.44 13.82 -12.31
C GLU A 99 -0.64 12.33 -11.99
N LEU A 100 -0.45 11.94 -10.73
CA LEU A 100 -0.69 10.58 -10.26
C LEU A 100 -2.16 10.17 -10.43
N ALA A 101 -3.09 11.07 -10.14
CA ALA A 101 -4.54 10.86 -10.31
C ALA A 101 -4.91 10.63 -11.79
N GLN A 102 -4.38 11.45 -12.71
CA GLN A 102 -4.61 11.30 -14.14
C GLN A 102 -4.09 9.96 -14.69
N LYS A 103 -2.96 9.47 -14.15
CA LYS A 103 -2.33 8.24 -14.61
C LYS A 103 -3.06 6.98 -14.15
N TRP A 104 -3.64 6.97 -12.95
CA TRP A 104 -4.14 5.75 -12.30
C TRP A 104 -5.66 5.73 -12.03
N GLY A 105 -6.36 6.86 -12.09
CA GLY A 105 -7.82 6.94 -11.96
C GLY A 105 -8.41 6.55 -10.59
N ARG A 106 -7.57 6.14 -9.62
CA ARG A 106 -7.97 5.76 -8.25
C ARG A 106 -8.04 6.92 -7.27
N ILE A 107 -7.59 8.10 -7.67
CA ILE A 107 -7.47 9.28 -6.83
C ILE A 107 -8.29 10.41 -7.46
N ARG A 108 -9.09 11.10 -6.65
CA ARG A 108 -9.89 12.27 -7.07
C ARG A 108 -9.51 13.47 -6.19
N PRO A 109 -8.40 14.16 -6.50
CA PRO A 109 -7.78 15.07 -5.55
C PRO A 109 -8.49 16.43 -5.51
N VAL A 110 -8.90 16.82 -4.30
CA VAL A 110 -9.39 18.17 -3.98
C VAL A 110 -8.42 18.81 -2.98
N PHE A 111 -7.99 20.04 -3.22
CA PHE A 111 -7.16 20.77 -2.25
C PHE A 111 -7.99 21.77 -1.46
N TYR A 112 -7.54 22.05 -0.25
CA TYR A 112 -7.87 23.26 0.49
C TYR A 112 -6.57 23.93 0.93
N SER A 113 -6.44 25.23 0.64
CA SER A 113 -5.23 26.00 0.91
C SER A 113 -5.54 27.42 1.40
N THR A 114 -4.56 28.06 2.01
CA THR A 114 -4.68 29.45 2.48
C THR A 114 -4.55 30.50 1.36
N ASP A 115 -3.96 30.14 0.23
CA ASP A 115 -3.82 30.99 -0.97
C ASP A 115 -4.00 30.15 -2.24
N ASP A 116 -4.07 30.79 -3.40
CA ASP A 116 -4.25 30.12 -4.69
C ASP A 116 -3.00 29.31 -5.08
N LEU A 117 -3.05 27.99 -4.83
CA LEU A 117 -1.99 27.07 -5.21
C LEU A 117 -1.80 26.95 -6.72
N LEU A 118 -2.85 27.16 -7.52
CA LEU A 118 -2.78 26.99 -8.97
C LEU A 118 -2.11 28.19 -9.66
N ALA A 119 -1.96 29.31 -8.94
CA ALA A 119 -1.19 30.47 -9.40
C ALA A 119 0.33 30.27 -9.27
N ILE A 120 0.78 29.24 -8.53
CA ILE A 120 2.19 28.95 -8.27
C ILE A 120 2.65 27.83 -9.22
N TYR A 121 3.66 28.12 -10.04
CA TYR A 121 4.27 27.15 -10.95
C TYR A 121 5.55 26.58 -10.33
N PRO A 122 5.55 25.33 -9.86
CA PRO A 122 6.72 24.72 -9.23
C PRO A 122 7.80 24.37 -10.27
N GLU A 123 9.07 24.65 -9.96
CA GLU A 123 10.18 24.27 -10.86
C GLU A 123 10.46 22.76 -10.83
N THR A 124 10.21 22.11 -9.70
CA THR A 124 10.48 20.69 -9.49
C THR A 124 9.33 19.99 -8.79
N LEU A 125 9.04 18.75 -9.21
CA LEU A 125 8.04 17.89 -8.56
C LEU A 125 8.76 16.87 -7.68
N GLU A 126 8.40 16.84 -6.39
CA GLU A 126 8.86 15.80 -5.47
C GLU A 126 7.98 14.54 -5.58
N PRO A 127 8.51 13.33 -5.34
CA PRO A 127 7.70 12.13 -5.25
C PRO A 127 6.70 12.20 -4.09
N VAL A 128 5.40 12.10 -4.40
CA VAL A 128 4.31 12.14 -3.40
C VAL A 128 4.00 10.75 -2.82
N THR A 129 4.47 9.70 -3.47
CA THR A 129 4.29 8.32 -3.03
C THR A 129 5.49 7.83 -2.24
N ARG A 130 5.22 7.18 -1.12
CA ARG A 130 6.22 6.61 -0.23
C ARG A 130 6.43 5.11 -0.47
N ARG A 131 7.67 4.66 -0.27
CA ARG A 131 8.12 3.27 -0.48
C ARG A 131 9.01 2.77 0.65
N ASP A 132 9.12 3.55 1.72
CA ASP A 132 10.05 3.31 2.81
C ASP A 132 9.58 2.19 3.76
N ARG A 133 8.31 1.79 3.70
CA ARG A 133 7.72 0.71 4.52
C ARG A 133 6.62 -0.02 3.76
N LEU A 134 6.16 -1.15 4.30
CA LEU A 134 5.01 -1.89 3.78
C LEU A 134 3.66 -1.37 4.28
N TYR A 135 3.67 -0.48 5.28
CA TYR A 135 2.45 0.08 5.89
C TYR A 135 1.47 -0.98 6.36
N ILE A 136 2.02 -2.00 7.01
CA ILE A 136 1.29 -3.10 7.62
C ILE A 136 1.25 -2.93 9.14
N GLN A 137 0.20 -3.43 9.76
CA GLN A 137 0.05 -3.46 11.21
C GLN A 137 -0.29 -4.89 11.66
N ALA A 138 0.28 -5.33 12.78
CA ALA A 138 -0.02 -6.64 13.32
C ALA A 138 -1.48 -6.68 13.79
N ALA A 139 -2.22 -7.72 13.41
CA ALA A 139 -3.56 -7.97 13.90
C ALA A 139 -3.53 -9.08 14.96
N LEU A 140 -4.44 -9.04 15.94
CA LEU A 140 -4.54 -10.12 16.94
C LEU A 140 -5.05 -11.43 16.33
N SER A 141 -5.90 -11.34 15.30
CA SER A 141 -6.44 -12.49 14.59
C SER A 141 -6.82 -12.12 13.16
N ALA A 142 -6.77 -13.10 12.25
CA ALA A 142 -7.33 -12.93 10.91
C ALA A 142 -8.86 -13.00 10.97
N PRO A 143 -9.58 -12.08 10.31
CA PRO A 143 -11.00 -12.23 10.03
C PRO A 143 -11.31 -13.62 9.44
N LYS A 144 -12.49 -14.16 9.79
CA LYS A 144 -12.97 -15.41 9.17
C LYS A 144 -13.17 -15.22 7.68
N GLY A 145 -12.82 -16.24 6.90
CA GLY A 145 -12.96 -16.18 5.45
C GLY A 145 -11.95 -17.05 4.71
N GLN A 146 -11.94 -16.87 3.39
CA GLN A 146 -10.98 -17.53 2.50
C GLN A 146 -9.87 -16.54 2.14
N TYR A 147 -8.64 -17.00 2.28
CA TYR A 147 -7.44 -16.28 1.89
C TYR A 147 -6.72 -17.05 0.81
N ALA A 148 -6.10 -16.35 -0.13
CA ALA A 148 -5.27 -16.99 -1.16
C ALA A 148 -4.15 -16.04 -1.63
N MET A 149 -3.07 -16.62 -2.15
CA MET A 149 -2.04 -15.85 -2.86
C MET A 149 -2.57 -15.31 -4.19
N TRP A 150 -3.48 -16.05 -4.81
CA TRP A 150 -4.15 -15.67 -6.06
C TRP A 150 -5.47 -16.43 -6.19
N TRP A 151 -6.44 -15.83 -6.87
CA TRP A 151 -7.67 -16.48 -7.31
C TRP A 151 -8.15 -15.86 -8.62
N ALA A 152 -8.82 -16.67 -9.43
CA ALA A 152 -9.42 -16.25 -10.69
C ALA A 152 -10.54 -15.23 -10.45
N GLN A 153 -10.53 -14.12 -11.19
CA GLN A 153 -11.62 -13.14 -11.21
C GLN A 153 -12.71 -13.52 -12.23
N ALA A 154 -12.32 -14.21 -13.29
CA ALA A 154 -13.21 -14.71 -14.33
C ALA A 154 -12.95 -16.20 -14.65
N PRO A 155 -13.96 -16.95 -15.12
CA PRO A 155 -13.77 -18.31 -15.60
C PRO A 155 -12.69 -18.38 -16.69
N GLY A 156 -11.79 -19.35 -16.57
CA GLY A 156 -10.71 -19.58 -17.53
C GLY A 156 -9.44 -18.75 -17.28
N GLU A 157 -9.42 -17.87 -16.28
CA GLU A 157 -8.16 -17.25 -15.86
C GLU A 157 -7.21 -18.29 -15.26
N LEU A 158 -5.92 -18.13 -15.57
CA LEU A 158 -4.87 -19.07 -15.18
C LEU A 158 -3.78 -18.33 -14.43
N PHE A 159 -3.41 -18.83 -13.25
CA PHE A 159 -2.45 -18.17 -12.37
C PHE A 159 -1.13 -17.82 -13.08
N HIS A 160 -0.53 -18.76 -13.82
CA HIS A 160 0.78 -18.57 -14.45
C HIS A 160 0.78 -17.60 -15.64
N TYR A 161 -0.39 -17.12 -16.07
CA TYR A 161 -0.54 -16.02 -17.03
C TYR A 161 -1.00 -14.70 -16.38
N SER A 162 -1.14 -14.67 -15.06
CA SER A 162 -1.56 -13.46 -14.35
C SER A 162 -0.37 -12.54 -14.01
N SER A 163 -0.64 -11.24 -13.92
CA SER A 163 0.27 -10.24 -13.37
C SER A 163 0.77 -10.59 -11.96
N THR A 164 -0.09 -11.21 -11.15
CA THR A 164 0.25 -11.68 -9.81
C THR A 164 1.37 -12.73 -9.85
N TYR A 165 1.35 -13.67 -10.81
CA TYR A 165 2.44 -14.64 -10.97
C TYR A 165 3.75 -13.95 -11.34
N ASP A 166 3.74 -12.99 -12.27
CA ASP A 166 4.95 -12.25 -12.63
C ASP A 166 5.53 -11.47 -11.45
N LEU A 167 4.67 -10.90 -10.60
CA LEU A 167 5.07 -10.23 -9.37
C LEU A 167 5.71 -11.20 -8.38
N PHE A 168 5.07 -12.35 -8.12
CA PHE A 168 5.66 -13.38 -7.26
C PHE A 168 6.98 -13.91 -7.84
N ASP A 169 7.07 -14.13 -9.15
CA ASP A 169 8.28 -14.61 -9.79
C ASP A 169 9.45 -13.63 -9.59
N ARG A 170 9.18 -12.33 -9.75
CA ARG A 170 10.16 -11.28 -9.45
C ARG A 170 10.50 -11.25 -7.96
N ILE A 171 9.51 -11.33 -7.07
CA ILE A 171 9.75 -11.38 -5.62
C ILE A 171 10.65 -12.56 -5.26
N TYR A 172 10.31 -13.79 -5.68
CA TYR A 172 11.09 -15.00 -5.40
C TYR A 172 12.52 -14.92 -5.94
N ARG A 173 12.73 -14.30 -7.11
CA ARG A 173 14.08 -14.01 -7.62
C ARG A 173 14.83 -13.00 -6.75
N GLU A 174 14.17 -11.92 -6.35
CA GLU A 174 14.78 -10.86 -5.54
C GLU A 174 15.08 -11.33 -4.11
N ILE A 175 14.28 -12.22 -3.52
CA ILE A 175 14.53 -12.74 -2.16
C ILE A 175 15.41 -13.99 -2.12
N ASN A 176 15.81 -14.55 -3.28
CA ASN A 176 16.59 -15.78 -3.34
C ASN A 176 17.87 -15.69 -2.49
N GLY A 177 17.99 -16.54 -1.46
CA GLY A 177 19.10 -16.56 -0.51
C GLY A 177 19.00 -15.52 0.61
N PHE A 178 17.87 -14.81 0.71
CA PHE A 178 17.58 -13.73 1.65
C PHE A 178 16.19 -13.88 2.30
N GLU A 179 15.50 -15.00 2.11
CA GLU A 179 14.10 -15.17 2.50
C GLU A 179 13.87 -15.02 4.01
N MET A 180 14.72 -15.67 4.82
CA MET A 180 14.62 -15.63 6.28
C MET A 180 14.84 -14.22 6.81
N ARG A 181 15.82 -13.50 6.24
CA ARG A 181 16.12 -12.13 6.62
C ARG A 181 15.05 -11.15 6.13
N ALA A 182 14.51 -11.33 4.92
CA ALA A 182 13.36 -10.56 4.43
C ALA A 182 12.15 -10.70 5.38
N PHE A 183 11.90 -11.91 5.88
CA PHE A 183 10.83 -12.11 6.86
C PHE A 183 11.17 -11.48 8.22
N ALA A 184 12.42 -11.55 8.70
CA ALA A 184 12.84 -10.82 9.90
C ALA A 184 12.65 -9.30 9.78
N LEU A 185 12.93 -8.72 8.61
CA LEU A 185 12.69 -7.29 8.34
C LEU A 185 11.21 -6.94 8.37
N ILE A 186 10.32 -7.83 7.92
CA ILE A 186 8.88 -7.67 8.10
C ILE A 186 8.50 -7.66 9.59
N LEU A 187 9.07 -8.58 10.38
CA LEU A 187 8.82 -8.63 11.82
C LEU A 187 9.30 -7.37 12.55
N LEU A 188 10.45 -6.82 12.14
CA LEU A 188 10.95 -5.53 12.63
C LEU A 188 10.01 -4.39 12.25
N GLU A 189 9.53 -4.35 11.01
CA GLU A 189 8.55 -3.34 10.58
C GLU A 189 7.24 -3.41 11.38
N LEU A 190 6.83 -4.62 11.78
CA LEU A 190 5.68 -4.89 12.64
C LEU A 190 5.95 -4.66 14.13
N GLY A 191 7.19 -4.42 14.54
CA GLY A 191 7.59 -4.29 15.95
C GLY A 191 7.47 -5.59 16.76
N MET A 192 7.48 -6.75 16.10
CA MET A 192 7.37 -8.06 16.74
C MET A 192 8.70 -8.59 17.27
N ILE A 193 9.82 -8.08 16.76
CA ILE A 193 11.19 -8.31 17.23
C ILE A 193 11.91 -6.96 17.27
N GLN A 194 13.02 -6.85 18.02
CA GLN A 194 13.81 -5.60 18.09
C GLN A 194 15.06 -5.66 17.20
N GLU A 195 15.65 -6.85 17.06
CA GLU A 195 16.87 -7.07 16.28
C GLU A 195 16.70 -8.25 15.31
N GLU A 196 17.34 -8.17 14.13
CA GLU A 196 17.19 -9.20 13.08
C GLU A 196 17.59 -10.61 13.55
N TYR A 197 18.56 -10.72 14.45
CA TYR A 197 19.09 -12.01 14.90
C TYR A 197 18.11 -12.78 15.78
N GLU A 198 17.15 -12.12 16.44
CA GLU A 198 16.14 -12.79 17.27
C GLU A 198 15.38 -13.83 16.45
N PHE A 199 15.09 -13.51 15.19
CA PHE A 199 14.44 -14.43 14.27
C PHE A 199 15.42 -15.38 13.58
N THR A 200 16.60 -14.90 13.14
CA THR A 200 17.53 -15.75 12.37
C THR A 200 18.31 -16.77 13.21
N SER A 201 18.46 -16.52 14.52
CA SER A 201 19.05 -17.47 15.47
C SER A 201 18.07 -18.52 15.97
N SER A 202 16.77 -18.24 15.86
CA SER A 202 15.70 -19.17 16.20
C SER A 202 15.67 -20.31 15.19
N THR A 203 16.07 -21.51 15.62
CA THR A 203 15.96 -22.73 14.81
C THR A 203 14.49 -23.11 14.72
N PHE A 204 13.77 -22.52 13.77
CA PHE A 204 12.40 -22.97 13.52
C PHE A 204 12.46 -24.40 12.97
N PRO A 205 11.83 -25.39 13.64
CA PRO A 205 11.52 -26.66 12.98
C PRO A 205 10.63 -26.38 11.77
N ASP A 206 10.50 -27.33 10.83
CA ASP A 206 9.78 -27.25 9.53
C ASP A 206 8.33 -26.68 9.54
N SER A 207 7.83 -26.24 10.68
CA SER A 207 6.59 -25.48 10.88
C SER A 207 6.51 -24.20 10.04
N THR A 208 5.28 -23.92 9.57
CA THR A 208 4.95 -22.65 8.92
C THR A 208 4.55 -21.63 10.00
N VAL A 209 5.17 -20.46 9.98
CA VAL A 209 4.77 -19.31 10.79
C VAL A 209 3.73 -18.51 10.01
N GLU A 210 2.64 -18.12 10.65
CA GLU A 210 1.57 -17.31 10.05
C GLU A 210 1.25 -16.12 10.93
N ILE A 211 1.24 -14.93 10.35
CA ILE A 211 1.03 -13.67 11.05
C ILE A 211 -0.12 -12.92 10.35
N PRO A 212 -1.26 -12.72 11.03
CA PRO A 212 -2.31 -11.86 10.54
C PRO A 212 -1.89 -10.40 10.64
N VAL A 213 -2.07 -9.67 9.55
CA VAL A 213 -1.78 -8.24 9.46
C VAL A 213 -2.92 -7.51 8.75
N GLU A 214 -3.00 -6.22 9.00
CA GLU A 214 -3.80 -5.29 8.20
C GLU A 214 -2.84 -4.48 7.31
N GLY A 215 -3.09 -4.46 6.01
CA GLY A 215 -2.32 -3.68 5.05
C GLY A 215 -2.90 -2.28 4.82
N PRO A 216 -2.33 -1.51 3.87
CA PRO A 216 -2.93 -0.26 3.39
C PRO A 216 -4.40 -0.44 3.04
N GLU A 217 -5.20 0.63 3.16
CA GLU A 217 -6.64 0.60 2.91
C GLU A 217 -7.42 -0.39 3.82
N GLY A 218 -6.85 -0.81 4.95
CA GLY A 218 -7.51 -1.66 5.93
C GLY A 218 -7.70 -3.12 5.49
N VAL A 219 -6.98 -3.57 4.45
CA VAL A 219 -7.22 -4.89 3.86
C VAL A 219 -6.54 -5.99 4.69
N PRO A 220 -7.28 -7.04 5.10
CA PRO A 220 -6.69 -8.16 5.85
C PRO A 220 -5.77 -9.02 4.98
N ILE A 221 -4.56 -9.27 5.50
CA ILE A 221 -3.53 -10.09 4.85
C ILE A 221 -3.02 -11.13 5.88
N LEU A 222 -2.74 -12.34 5.42
CA LEU A 222 -1.96 -13.32 6.16
C LEU A 222 -0.56 -13.38 5.56
N ILE A 223 0.47 -13.09 6.37
CA ILE A 223 1.86 -13.31 5.99
C ILE A 223 2.24 -14.70 6.50
N SER A 224 2.78 -15.55 5.63
CA SER A 224 3.28 -16.87 6.03
C SER A 224 4.72 -17.09 5.61
N PHE A 225 5.48 -17.78 6.45
CA PHE A 225 6.87 -18.12 6.18
C PHE A 225 7.17 -19.58 6.55
N SER A 226 7.96 -20.25 5.72
CA SER A 226 8.52 -21.59 5.98
C SER A 226 9.83 -21.74 5.21
N GLN A 227 10.79 -22.52 5.71
CA GLN A 227 12.08 -22.68 5.02
C GLN A 227 11.93 -23.27 3.60
N GLN A 228 11.02 -24.23 3.42
CA GLN A 228 10.84 -24.92 2.13
C GLN A 228 10.17 -24.09 1.04
N ARG A 229 9.30 -23.14 1.42
CA ARG A 229 8.45 -22.41 0.47
C ARG A 229 8.60 -20.89 0.56
N GLY A 230 9.41 -20.40 1.49
CA GLY A 230 9.70 -18.99 1.69
C GLY A 230 8.53 -18.18 2.22
N LEU A 231 8.62 -16.87 1.98
CA LEU A 231 7.63 -15.85 2.33
C LEU A 231 6.47 -15.85 1.34
N ARG A 232 5.24 -15.78 1.84
CA ARG A 232 4.02 -15.64 1.03
C ARG A 232 3.04 -14.68 1.68
N PHE A 233 2.29 -13.98 0.84
CA PHE A 233 1.17 -13.12 1.23
C PHE A 233 -0.12 -13.75 0.74
N HIS A 234 -1.09 -13.89 1.64
CA HIS A 234 -2.43 -14.37 1.32
C HIS A 234 -3.43 -13.27 1.61
N PHE A 235 -4.27 -12.97 0.63
CA PHE A 235 -5.22 -11.87 0.68
C PHE A 235 -6.62 -12.42 0.88
N HIS A 236 -7.44 -11.73 1.69
CA HIS A 236 -8.83 -12.13 1.91
C HIS A 236 -9.63 -11.98 0.61
N MET A 237 -10.18 -13.09 0.08
CA MET A 237 -10.77 -13.15 -1.26
C MET A 237 -11.99 -12.22 -1.44
N ASP A 238 -12.76 -11.99 -0.37
CA ASP A 238 -13.93 -11.10 -0.42
C ASP A 238 -13.63 -9.63 -0.07
N ARG A 239 -12.42 -9.31 0.41
CA ARG A 239 -12.07 -7.95 0.91
C ARG A 239 -10.90 -7.32 0.16
N ALA A 240 -10.11 -8.09 -0.55
CA ALA A 240 -9.06 -7.60 -1.42
C ALA A 240 -9.51 -7.72 -2.88
N SER A 241 -9.28 -6.68 -3.69
CA SER A 241 -9.38 -6.80 -5.13
C SER A 241 -8.10 -7.41 -5.73
N ALA A 242 -8.18 -7.96 -6.94
CA ALA A 242 -6.99 -8.39 -7.67
C ALA A 242 -6.01 -7.24 -7.91
N GLU A 243 -6.53 -6.03 -8.14
CA GLU A 243 -5.71 -4.82 -8.26
C GLU A 243 -4.96 -4.51 -6.96
N TYR A 244 -5.64 -4.52 -5.81
CA TYR A 244 -5.02 -4.28 -4.51
C TYR A 244 -3.87 -5.27 -4.25
N ARG A 245 -4.13 -6.56 -4.50
CA ARG A 245 -3.14 -7.63 -4.37
C ARG A 245 -1.89 -7.33 -5.18
N ASP A 246 -2.04 -6.96 -6.45
CA ASP A 246 -0.90 -6.69 -7.33
C ASP A 246 -0.14 -5.41 -6.92
N LEU A 247 -0.86 -4.37 -6.49
CA LEU A 247 -0.25 -3.14 -5.98
C LEU A 247 0.55 -3.41 -4.70
N PHE A 248 0.02 -4.21 -3.78
CA PHE A 248 0.71 -4.57 -2.54
C PHE A 248 1.97 -5.40 -2.83
N LEU A 249 1.88 -6.40 -3.70
CA LEU A 249 3.04 -7.20 -4.11
C LEU A 249 4.11 -6.36 -4.81
N ASN A 250 3.69 -5.36 -5.61
CA ASN A 250 4.62 -4.42 -6.21
C ASN A 250 5.28 -3.50 -5.16
N LEU A 251 4.53 -3.01 -4.16
CA LEU A 251 5.10 -2.27 -3.02
C LEU A 251 6.14 -3.12 -2.29
N PHE A 252 5.83 -4.39 -2.02
CA PHE A 252 6.77 -5.31 -1.40
C PHE A 252 8.03 -5.50 -2.24
N LEU A 253 7.89 -5.69 -3.56
CA LEU A 253 9.02 -5.79 -4.48
C LEU A 253 9.89 -4.52 -4.49
N LEU A 254 9.29 -3.33 -4.41
CA LEU A 254 10.02 -2.07 -4.29
C LEU A 254 10.78 -2.02 -2.95
N ARG A 255 10.15 -2.46 -1.86
CA ARG A 255 10.77 -2.48 -0.53
C ARG A 255 11.96 -3.44 -0.47
N LEU A 256 11.84 -4.64 -1.07
CA LEU A 256 12.94 -5.61 -1.19
C LEU A 256 14.18 -5.00 -1.87
N LYS A 257 13.97 -4.21 -2.93
CA LYS A 257 15.06 -3.53 -3.63
C LYS A 257 15.73 -2.47 -2.76
N SER A 258 14.95 -1.75 -1.95
CA SER A 258 15.51 -0.80 -0.98
C SER A 258 16.33 -1.52 0.08
N TRP A 259 15.81 -2.61 0.67
CA TRP A 259 16.56 -3.40 1.65
C TRP A 259 17.87 -3.92 1.09
N ARG A 260 17.90 -4.44 -0.14
CA ARG A 260 19.15 -4.90 -0.78
C ARG A 260 20.20 -3.80 -0.90
N LYS A 261 19.79 -2.58 -1.23
CA LYS A 261 20.68 -1.41 -1.33
C LYS A 261 21.19 -0.98 0.04
N GLU A 262 20.33 -0.95 1.04
CA GLU A 262 20.66 -0.55 2.42
C GLU A 262 21.65 -1.53 3.09
N THR A 263 21.62 -2.80 2.69
CA THR A 263 22.37 -3.88 3.34
C THR A 263 23.59 -4.40 2.56
N ASP A 264 23.95 -3.73 1.45
CA ASP A 264 25.06 -4.08 0.54
C ASP A 264 25.10 -5.56 0.12
N LEU A 265 23.92 -6.16 -0.07
CA LEU A 265 23.78 -7.58 -0.40
C LEU A 265 23.89 -7.84 -1.91
N GLU A 266 24.40 -6.88 -2.68
CA GLU A 266 24.66 -7.08 -4.11
C GLU A 266 25.66 -8.23 -4.34
N HIS A 267 26.50 -8.52 -3.35
CA HIS A 267 27.60 -9.47 -3.41
C HIS A 267 27.25 -10.88 -2.89
N ILE A 268 26.05 -11.10 -2.34
CA ILE A 268 25.65 -12.45 -1.89
C ILE A 268 25.48 -13.35 -3.12
N LYS A 269 26.27 -14.43 -3.18
CA LYS A 269 26.11 -15.49 -4.17
C LYS A 269 24.69 -16.07 -4.07
N ARG A 270 23.92 -15.92 -5.14
CA ARG A 270 22.60 -16.52 -5.31
C ARG A 270 22.74 -18.03 -5.50
N LEU A 271 22.87 -18.76 -4.40
CA LEU A 271 22.60 -20.20 -4.40
C LEU A 271 21.07 -20.36 -4.43
N ASP A 272 20.56 -21.21 -5.31
CA ASP A 272 19.12 -21.47 -5.42
C ASP A 272 18.61 -22.03 -4.08
N SER A 273 17.89 -21.19 -3.34
CA SER A 273 17.30 -21.57 -2.05
C SER A 273 16.21 -22.63 -2.23
N PRO A 274 15.87 -23.43 -1.19
CA PRO A 274 14.75 -24.36 -1.25
C PRO A 274 13.43 -23.68 -1.68
N ALA A 275 13.17 -22.47 -1.17
CA ALA A 275 11.99 -21.68 -1.51
C ALA A 275 11.96 -21.28 -2.99
N TYR A 276 13.09 -20.84 -3.54
CA TYR A 276 13.19 -20.44 -4.94
C TYR A 276 13.07 -21.66 -5.88
N ILE A 277 13.68 -22.79 -5.53
CA ILE A 277 13.53 -24.06 -6.27
C ILE A 277 12.07 -24.50 -6.27
N TRP A 278 11.41 -24.47 -5.11
CA TRP A 278 10.00 -24.81 -4.99
C TRP A 278 9.12 -23.94 -5.89
N TRP A 279 9.36 -22.62 -5.91
CA TRP A 279 8.61 -21.68 -6.74
C TRP A 279 8.79 -21.98 -8.24
N ARG A 280 10.03 -22.22 -8.68
CA ARG A 280 10.32 -22.58 -10.08
C ARG A 280 9.65 -23.89 -10.49
N GLU A 281 9.64 -24.88 -9.60
CA GLU A 281 8.97 -26.16 -9.83
C GLU A 281 7.45 -26.00 -9.92
N LEU A 282 6.85 -25.19 -9.06
CA LEU A 282 5.44 -24.83 -9.16
C LEU A 282 5.14 -24.21 -10.53
N GLY A 283 5.90 -23.21 -10.95
CA GLY A 283 5.74 -22.58 -12.27
C GLY A 283 5.89 -23.55 -13.44
N ARG A 284 6.81 -24.52 -13.37
CA ARG A 284 6.95 -25.57 -14.40
C ARG A 284 5.71 -26.48 -14.44
N ARG A 285 5.25 -26.96 -13.29
CA ARG A 285 4.05 -27.83 -13.20
C ARG A 285 2.80 -27.13 -13.74
N LEU A 286 2.59 -25.86 -13.40
CA LEU A 286 1.43 -25.07 -13.85
C LEU A 286 1.37 -24.91 -15.39
N ARG A 287 2.53 -24.79 -16.04
CA ARG A 287 2.64 -24.72 -17.51
C ARG A 287 2.44 -26.06 -18.20
N LEU A 288 2.75 -27.16 -17.51
CA LEU A 288 2.56 -28.53 -18.03
C LEU A 288 1.12 -29.04 -17.82
N SER A 289 0.45 -28.65 -16.73
CA SER A 289 -0.93 -29.06 -16.45
C SER A 289 -1.95 -28.39 -17.37
N THR A 290 -1.61 -27.22 -17.93
CA THR A 290 -2.48 -26.51 -18.88
C THR A 290 -2.45 -27.12 -20.27
N SER A 291 -1.35 -27.74 -20.67
CA SER A 291 -1.27 -28.43 -21.96
C SER A 291 -1.96 -29.80 -21.95
N SER A 292 -2.22 -30.38 -20.77
CA SER A 292 -2.91 -31.66 -20.59
C SER A 292 -4.44 -31.56 -20.40
N GLY A 293 -5.02 -30.35 -20.44
CA GLY A 293 -6.47 -30.16 -20.33
C GLY A 293 -7.06 -30.37 -18.93
N GLU A 294 -6.22 -30.35 -17.88
CA GLU A 294 -6.70 -30.45 -16.50
C GLU A 294 -7.43 -29.18 -16.03
N HIS A 295 -8.30 -29.33 -15.04
CA HIS A 295 -9.18 -28.28 -14.53
C HIS A 295 -8.41 -27.01 -14.16
N ALA A 296 -8.95 -25.85 -14.57
CA ALA A 296 -8.38 -24.55 -14.23
C ALA A 296 -8.35 -24.36 -12.71
N ILE A 297 -7.15 -24.13 -12.16
CA ILE A 297 -6.96 -23.86 -10.73
C ILE A 297 -7.71 -22.58 -10.37
N SER A 298 -8.66 -22.65 -9.45
CA SER A 298 -9.48 -21.51 -9.04
C SER A 298 -8.79 -20.60 -8.04
N ALA A 299 -7.88 -21.13 -7.23
CA ALA A 299 -7.08 -20.38 -6.26
C ALA A 299 -5.74 -21.06 -5.95
N VAL A 300 -4.72 -20.27 -5.60
CA VAL A 300 -3.37 -20.73 -5.26
C VAL A 300 -3.00 -20.32 -3.84
N GLY A 301 -2.43 -21.27 -3.09
CA GLY A 301 -1.97 -21.03 -1.72
C GLY A 301 -3.10 -20.81 -0.71
N SER A 302 -4.28 -21.39 -0.92
CA SER A 302 -5.46 -21.07 -0.11
C SER A 302 -5.31 -21.45 1.38
N VAL A 303 -5.80 -20.56 2.25
CA VAL A 303 -5.91 -20.73 3.71
C VAL A 303 -7.33 -20.38 4.15
N LYS A 304 -7.93 -21.20 5.00
CA LYS A 304 -9.27 -20.95 5.57
C LYS A 304 -9.16 -20.62 7.06
N ARG A 305 -9.86 -19.56 7.50
CA ARG A 305 -9.94 -19.11 8.89
C ARG A 305 -11.38 -19.09 9.38
#